data_AF-A0A7Y0F3B6-F1
#
_entry.id   AF-A0A7Y0F3B6-F1
#
_cell.length_a   1.000
_cell.length_b   1.000
_cell.length_c   1.000
_cell.angle_alpha   90.00
_cell.angle_beta   90.00
_cell.angle_gamma   90.00
#
_symmetry.space_group_name_H-M   'P 1'
#
loop_
_entity.id
_entity.type
_entity.pdbx_description
1 polymer ?
#
loop_
_entity_poly.entity_id
_entity_poly.type
_entity_poly.pdbx_seq_one_letter_code
_entity_poly.pdbx_strand_id
1 'polypeptide(L)'
;MTTESTRIAADIVSANTVPADHFAGRTPVIVMMGVCGCGKTTVAERLAARLGFRSAEADDFHPKANIAKMAAGVPLTDEDRWPWLDALAAWIDERIAAGEPAVITCSALKKAYRDRLRRDGVVFVYMKGSFDEVMERLSHRKGHFMKPNMLQSQFDILEEPGADETHVDVEIGHGTTPDQEADAVIGALGLGARDGAAAAALTAAPASRRMTMGMIGLGRMGGNMVRRLRAGGHAIVGFDVNPDSGRDVDSLEALVAALTAPRTVWIMVPSGKPTDSTVERLGELLEPGDVVIDGGNSKYTEDREHAAALAEHGIGFLDCGVSGGVWGAERGYALMVGGDDATYAKALPIFETLKPEGEYGLVHAGPVGGGHFAKMVHNGIEYGMMQAFGEGFATMMRSEYITDPAKTMDSWRAGSVVVSWLLDLFENATKDDPELQGVPAVANESGEARWMVEAAMELGVPTPATAAALWQRQTSRGGADDILRVVTALRAQFGGHVTKVDEIATW
;
A
#
# COMPACT_ATOMS: atom_id res chain seq x y z
N MET A 1 30.16 6.51 -13.46
CA MET A 1 29.16 5.46 -13.23
C MET A 1 28.86 4.60 -14.47
N THR A 2 29.52 4.81 -15.63
CA THR A 2 29.10 4.18 -16.90
C THR A 2 29.82 2.88 -17.28
N THR A 3 30.84 2.43 -16.55
CA THR A 3 31.62 1.22 -16.89
C THR A 3 31.25 -0.02 -16.08
N GLU A 4 30.67 0.16 -14.89
CA GLU A 4 30.30 -0.94 -13.98
C GLU A 4 28.90 -1.47 -14.29
N SER A 5 27.94 -0.58 -14.56
CA SER A 5 26.57 -0.94 -14.97
C SER A 5 26.52 -1.74 -16.28
N THR A 6 27.39 -1.42 -17.25
CA THR A 6 27.48 -2.14 -18.53
C THR A 6 28.13 -3.52 -18.38
N ARG A 7 29.01 -3.70 -17.39
CA ARG A 7 29.57 -5.01 -17.05
C ARG A 7 28.52 -5.91 -16.39
N ILE A 8 27.79 -5.37 -15.40
CA ILE A 8 26.73 -6.10 -14.70
C ILE A 8 25.64 -6.57 -15.67
N ALA A 9 25.23 -5.74 -16.63
CA ALA A 9 24.24 -6.14 -17.65
C ALA A 9 24.75 -7.27 -18.58
N ALA A 10 26.05 -7.30 -18.89
CA ALA A 10 26.67 -8.34 -19.72
C ALA A 10 26.82 -9.68 -18.97
N ASP A 11 26.88 -9.64 -17.63
CA ASP A 11 26.94 -10.83 -16.78
C ASP A 11 25.54 -11.42 -16.48
N ILE A 12 24.46 -10.66 -16.72
CA ILE A 12 23.07 -11.08 -16.48
C ILE A 12 22.46 -11.76 -17.71
N VAL A 13 22.69 -11.22 -18.92
CA VAL A 13 22.11 -11.77 -20.16
C VAL A 13 23.12 -12.65 -20.86
N SER A 14 22.95 -13.98 -20.78
CA SER A 14 23.89 -14.94 -21.38
C SER A 14 23.59 -15.27 -22.84
N ALA A 15 22.35 -15.06 -23.30
CA ALA A 15 21.98 -15.18 -24.70
C ALA A 15 20.88 -14.17 -25.07
N ASN A 16 20.93 -13.64 -26.29
CA ASN A 16 19.87 -12.80 -26.85
C ASN A 16 19.76 -13.06 -28.36
N THR A 17 18.66 -13.67 -28.79
CA THR A 17 18.37 -13.96 -30.21
C THR A 17 17.37 -12.99 -30.82
N VAL A 18 16.95 -11.96 -30.07
CA VAL A 18 15.89 -11.04 -30.47
C VAL A 18 16.38 -10.08 -31.56
N PRO A 19 15.78 -10.10 -32.77
CA PRO A 19 16.11 -9.13 -33.80
C PRO A 19 15.84 -7.68 -33.35
N ALA A 20 16.66 -6.73 -33.80
CA ALA A 20 16.51 -5.32 -33.41
C ALA A 20 15.15 -4.70 -33.78
N ASP A 21 14.51 -5.21 -34.83
CA ASP A 21 13.19 -4.80 -35.33
C ASP A 21 12.06 -5.76 -34.93
N HIS A 22 12.30 -6.68 -33.98
CA HIS A 22 11.36 -7.73 -33.60
C HIS A 22 9.96 -7.18 -33.26
N PHE A 23 9.90 -6.03 -32.60
CA PHE A 23 8.64 -5.38 -32.19
C PHE A 23 8.14 -4.29 -33.15
N ALA A 24 8.80 -4.07 -34.30
CA ALA A 24 8.40 -3.02 -35.24
C ALA A 24 7.01 -3.30 -35.80
N GLY A 25 6.04 -2.42 -35.53
CA GLY A 25 4.64 -2.57 -35.96
C GLY A 25 3.87 -3.72 -35.30
N ARG A 26 4.42 -4.33 -34.23
CA ARG A 26 3.82 -5.46 -33.51
C ARG A 26 3.59 -5.10 -32.04
N THR A 27 2.59 -5.72 -31.42
CA THR A 27 2.31 -5.60 -29.98
C THR A 27 3.25 -6.52 -29.20
N PRO A 28 4.13 -5.98 -28.33
CA PRO A 28 5.05 -6.80 -27.54
C PRO A 28 4.32 -7.66 -26.50
N VAL A 29 4.60 -8.97 -26.50
CA VAL A 29 4.19 -9.88 -25.43
C VAL A 29 5.42 -10.65 -24.93
N ILE A 30 5.71 -10.54 -23.64
CA ILE A 30 6.89 -11.14 -23.01
C ILE A 30 6.44 -12.34 -22.20
N VAL A 31 6.92 -13.53 -22.56
CA VAL A 31 6.66 -14.77 -21.82
C VAL A 31 7.86 -15.05 -20.92
N MET A 32 7.72 -14.76 -19.63
CA MET A 32 8.74 -15.03 -18.59
C MET A 32 8.70 -16.52 -18.24
N MET A 33 9.71 -17.29 -18.64
CA MET A 33 9.76 -18.74 -18.51
C MET A 33 10.93 -19.26 -17.67
N GLY A 34 10.86 -20.53 -17.30
CA GLY A 34 11.81 -21.20 -16.40
C GLY A 34 11.09 -22.08 -15.35
N VAL A 35 11.85 -22.85 -14.58
CA VAL A 35 11.31 -23.74 -13.55
C VAL A 35 10.69 -22.97 -12.37
N CYS A 36 9.86 -23.61 -11.55
CA CYS A 36 9.34 -22.99 -10.34
C CYS A 36 10.50 -22.60 -9.41
N GLY A 37 10.40 -21.42 -8.78
CA GLY A 37 11.43 -20.92 -7.86
C GLY A 37 12.58 -20.16 -8.50
N CYS A 38 12.69 -20.11 -9.85
CA CYS A 38 13.77 -19.36 -10.49
C CYS A 38 13.60 -17.82 -10.46
N GLY A 39 12.46 -17.30 -9.98
CA GLY A 39 12.23 -15.86 -9.82
C GLY A 39 11.33 -15.20 -10.88
N LYS A 40 10.71 -15.99 -11.77
CA LYS A 40 9.85 -15.49 -12.87
C LYS A 40 8.85 -14.42 -12.44
N THR A 41 8.00 -14.70 -11.45
CA THR A 41 6.96 -13.78 -10.97
C THR A 41 7.57 -12.46 -10.48
N THR A 42 8.61 -12.53 -9.65
CA THR A 42 9.28 -11.34 -9.12
C THR A 42 9.84 -10.47 -10.25
N VAL A 43 10.56 -11.06 -11.21
CA VAL A 43 11.14 -10.29 -12.33
C VAL A 43 10.06 -9.83 -13.32
N ALA A 44 9.03 -10.64 -13.57
CA ALA A 44 7.89 -10.29 -14.42
C ALA A 44 7.14 -9.08 -13.89
N GLU A 45 6.87 -9.01 -12.58
CA GLU A 45 6.25 -7.87 -11.92
C GLU A 45 7.11 -6.60 -12.08
N ARG A 46 8.42 -6.72 -11.83
CA ARG A 46 9.38 -5.63 -12.00
C ARG A 46 9.47 -5.12 -13.44
N LEU A 47 9.43 -6.04 -14.40
CA LEU A 47 9.45 -5.76 -15.83
C LEU A 47 8.15 -5.10 -16.29
N ALA A 48 7.00 -5.65 -15.91
CA ALA A 48 5.68 -5.13 -16.24
C ALA A 48 5.49 -3.71 -15.69
N ALA A 49 5.89 -3.46 -14.43
CA ALA A 49 5.82 -2.14 -13.81
C ALA A 49 6.67 -1.09 -14.57
N ARG A 50 7.90 -1.46 -14.97
CA ARG A 50 8.80 -0.56 -15.72
C ARG A 50 8.31 -0.27 -17.15
N LEU A 51 7.74 -1.26 -17.81
CA LEU A 51 7.24 -1.12 -19.19
C LEU A 51 5.81 -0.58 -19.27
N GLY A 52 5.08 -0.52 -18.15
CA GLY A 52 3.65 -0.22 -18.12
C GLY A 52 2.81 -1.30 -18.80
N PHE A 53 3.31 -2.53 -18.86
CA PHE A 53 2.63 -3.66 -19.50
C PHE A 53 1.69 -4.34 -18.51
N ARG A 54 0.60 -4.91 -19.01
CA ARG A 54 -0.28 -5.74 -18.18
C ARG A 54 0.43 -7.05 -17.82
N SER A 55 0.40 -7.46 -16.56
CA SER A 55 0.92 -8.75 -16.13
C SER A 55 -0.20 -9.80 -15.95
N ALA A 56 0.14 -11.08 -16.15
CA ALA A 56 -0.70 -12.22 -15.84
C ALA A 56 0.14 -13.41 -15.34
N GLU A 57 -0.44 -14.25 -14.49
CA GLU A 57 0.16 -15.52 -14.04
C GLU A 57 -0.45 -16.69 -14.82
N ALA A 58 0.36 -17.45 -15.57
CA ALA A 58 -0.19 -18.55 -16.37
C ALA A 58 -0.86 -19.64 -15.52
N ASP A 59 -0.44 -19.82 -14.27
CA ASP A 59 -1.00 -20.84 -13.39
C ASP A 59 -2.51 -20.61 -13.12
N ASP A 60 -3.00 -19.37 -13.24
CA ASP A 60 -4.42 -19.00 -13.12
C ASP A 60 -5.28 -19.54 -14.27
N PHE A 61 -4.66 -19.92 -15.39
CA PHE A 61 -5.34 -20.45 -16.58
C PHE A 61 -5.48 -21.98 -16.55
N HIS A 62 -4.96 -22.65 -15.50
CA HIS A 62 -5.07 -24.09 -15.41
C HIS A 62 -6.52 -24.56 -15.19
N PRO A 63 -6.97 -25.62 -15.88
CA PRO A 63 -8.21 -26.30 -15.53
C PRO A 63 -8.16 -26.81 -14.08
N LYS A 64 -9.32 -26.86 -13.41
CA LYS A 64 -9.43 -27.37 -12.02
C LYS A 64 -8.81 -28.77 -11.84
N ALA A 65 -8.87 -29.62 -12.86
CA ALA A 65 -8.26 -30.95 -12.84
C ALA A 65 -6.73 -30.90 -12.73
N ASN A 66 -6.09 -29.95 -13.40
CA ASN A 66 -4.63 -29.77 -13.34
C ASN A 66 -4.21 -29.22 -11.98
N ILE A 67 -4.95 -28.24 -11.46
CA ILE A 67 -4.72 -27.69 -10.11
C ILE A 67 -4.81 -28.82 -9.07
N ALA A 68 -5.81 -29.70 -9.17
CA ALA A 68 -5.96 -30.84 -8.26
C ALA A 68 -4.80 -31.84 -8.36
N LYS A 69 -4.31 -32.17 -9.56
CA LYS A 69 -3.13 -33.04 -9.76
C LYS A 69 -1.87 -32.44 -9.14
N MET A 70 -1.60 -31.15 -9.42
CA MET A 70 -0.44 -30.45 -8.88
C MET A 70 -0.50 -30.32 -7.35
N ALA A 71 -1.68 -30.02 -6.78
CA ALA A 71 -1.89 -29.99 -5.33
C ALA A 71 -1.64 -31.34 -4.66
N ALA A 72 -1.93 -32.45 -5.35
CA ALA A 72 -1.61 -33.80 -4.89
C ALA A 72 -0.12 -34.19 -5.08
N GLY A 73 0.71 -33.31 -5.65
CA GLY A 73 2.10 -33.58 -5.97
C GLY A 73 2.30 -34.54 -7.14
N VAL A 74 1.31 -34.63 -8.03
CA VAL A 74 1.38 -35.41 -9.27
C VAL A 74 1.78 -34.47 -10.41
N PRO A 75 2.94 -34.69 -11.06
CA PRO A 75 3.35 -33.90 -12.22
C PRO A 75 2.32 -34.00 -13.34
N LEU A 76 2.04 -32.88 -14.02
CA LEU A 76 1.18 -32.88 -15.20
C LEU A 76 1.87 -33.61 -16.36
N THR A 77 1.08 -34.23 -17.23
CA THR A 77 1.54 -34.78 -18.52
C THR A 77 1.45 -33.75 -19.64
N ASP A 78 1.91 -34.08 -20.85
CA ASP A 78 1.72 -33.21 -22.03
C ASP A 78 0.24 -33.03 -22.35
N GLU A 79 -0.54 -34.11 -22.28
CA GLU A 79 -1.99 -34.10 -22.52
C GLU A 79 -2.74 -33.19 -21.55
N ASP A 80 -2.30 -33.17 -20.28
CA ASP A 80 -2.84 -32.26 -19.28
C ASP A 80 -2.56 -30.78 -19.61
N ARG A 81 -1.42 -30.49 -20.26
CA ARG A 81 -0.98 -29.11 -20.52
C ARG A 81 -1.57 -28.51 -21.79
N TRP A 82 -2.02 -29.29 -22.76
CA TRP A 82 -2.56 -28.74 -24.02
C TRP A 82 -3.72 -27.76 -23.81
N PRO A 83 -4.77 -28.07 -23.02
CA PRO A 83 -5.88 -27.12 -22.81
C PRO A 83 -5.44 -25.83 -22.11
N TRP A 84 -4.43 -25.92 -21.23
CA TRP A 84 -3.87 -24.77 -20.54
C TRP A 84 -3.05 -23.88 -21.48
N LEU A 85 -2.17 -24.47 -22.29
CA LEU A 85 -1.41 -23.75 -23.30
C LEU A 85 -2.32 -23.11 -24.36
N ASP A 86 -3.43 -23.75 -24.71
CA ASP A 86 -4.45 -23.22 -25.61
C ASP A 86 -5.17 -22.00 -25.03
N ALA A 87 -5.44 -21.99 -23.72
CA ALA A 87 -6.02 -20.83 -23.04
C ALA A 87 -5.04 -19.65 -23.00
N LEU A 88 -3.76 -19.91 -22.71
CA LEU A 88 -2.71 -18.89 -22.74
C LEU A 88 -2.50 -18.33 -24.15
N ALA A 89 -2.46 -19.22 -25.14
CA ALA A 89 -2.41 -18.89 -26.56
C ALA A 89 -3.53 -17.91 -26.94
N ALA A 90 -4.77 -18.24 -26.59
CA ALA A 90 -5.93 -17.38 -26.87
C ALA A 90 -5.82 -16.03 -26.15
N TRP A 91 -5.38 -16.01 -24.89
CA TRP A 91 -5.19 -14.78 -24.15
C TRP A 91 -4.11 -13.87 -24.77
N ILE A 92 -2.99 -14.46 -25.23
CA ILE A 92 -1.94 -13.73 -25.97
C ILE A 92 -2.52 -13.17 -27.27
N ASP A 93 -3.26 -13.97 -28.03
CA ASP A 93 -3.87 -13.53 -29.29
C ASP A 93 -4.85 -12.36 -29.07
N GLU A 94 -5.64 -12.39 -27.99
CA GLU A 94 -6.50 -11.28 -27.59
C GLU A 94 -5.71 -10.00 -27.27
N ARG A 95 -4.59 -10.12 -26.52
CA ARG A 95 -3.75 -8.96 -26.19
C ARG A 95 -3.13 -8.33 -27.44
N ILE A 96 -2.58 -9.17 -28.33
CA ILE A 96 -2.00 -8.73 -29.61
C ILE A 96 -3.07 -8.03 -30.44
N ALA A 97 -4.27 -8.63 -30.59
CA ALA A 97 -5.37 -8.05 -31.35
C ALA A 97 -5.88 -6.72 -30.77
N ALA A 98 -5.84 -6.57 -29.45
CA ALA A 98 -6.22 -5.34 -28.76
C ALA A 98 -5.13 -4.24 -28.82
N GLY A 99 -3.94 -4.54 -29.33
CA GLY A 99 -2.81 -3.60 -29.29
C GLY A 99 -2.25 -3.39 -27.88
N GLU A 100 -2.57 -4.29 -26.94
CA GLU A 100 -2.22 -4.16 -25.53
C GLU A 100 -0.96 -4.98 -25.22
N PRO A 101 0.19 -4.35 -24.92
CA PRO A 101 1.40 -5.08 -24.57
C PRO A 101 1.28 -5.76 -23.21
N ALA A 102 1.93 -6.91 -23.06
CA ALA A 102 1.76 -7.75 -21.88
C ALA A 102 3.02 -8.51 -21.46
N VAL A 103 3.07 -8.88 -20.18
CA VAL A 103 4.03 -9.82 -19.60
C VAL A 103 3.24 -10.98 -19.00
N ILE A 104 3.64 -12.22 -19.27
CA ILE A 104 3.00 -13.40 -18.67
C ILE A 104 4.07 -14.35 -18.15
N THR A 105 3.96 -14.78 -16.89
CA THR A 105 4.80 -15.85 -16.37
C THR A 105 4.28 -17.18 -16.89
N CYS A 106 5.15 -18.07 -17.37
CA CYS A 106 4.70 -19.37 -17.89
C CYS A 106 5.80 -20.43 -17.76
N SER A 107 5.46 -21.59 -17.20
CA SER A 107 6.35 -22.76 -17.17
C SER A 107 6.37 -23.49 -18.52
N ALA A 108 6.65 -22.77 -19.61
CA ALA A 108 6.77 -23.31 -20.97
C ALA A 108 8.12 -24.05 -21.18
N LEU A 109 8.30 -25.14 -20.45
CA LEU A 109 9.59 -25.83 -20.31
C LEU A 109 10.02 -26.63 -21.55
N LYS A 110 9.09 -27.09 -22.39
CA LYS A 110 9.41 -27.79 -23.65
C LYS A 110 9.31 -26.85 -24.85
N LYS A 111 10.09 -27.11 -25.90
CA LYS A 111 9.98 -26.41 -27.18
C LYS A 111 8.58 -26.52 -27.76
N ALA A 112 7.94 -27.71 -27.67
CA ALA A 112 6.57 -27.89 -28.13
C ALA A 112 5.55 -26.96 -27.43
N TYR A 113 5.79 -26.61 -26.16
CA TYR A 113 4.93 -25.67 -25.42
C TYR A 113 5.16 -24.24 -25.91
N ARG A 114 6.43 -23.86 -26.12
CA ARG A 114 6.79 -22.55 -26.66
C ARG A 114 6.27 -22.39 -28.08
N ASP A 115 6.39 -23.40 -28.93
CA ASP A 115 5.81 -23.42 -30.28
C ASP A 115 4.30 -23.12 -30.25
N ARG A 116 3.59 -23.60 -29.21
CA ARG A 116 2.16 -23.30 -29.01
C ARG A 116 1.88 -21.86 -28.58
N LEU A 117 2.86 -21.16 -27.99
CA LEU A 117 2.79 -19.76 -27.52
C LEU A 117 3.51 -18.74 -28.43
N ARG A 118 4.29 -19.18 -29.43
CA ARG A 118 4.96 -18.31 -30.41
C ARG A 118 3.94 -17.55 -31.26
N ARG A 119 4.10 -16.23 -31.38
CA ARG A 119 3.46 -15.36 -32.37
C ARG A 119 4.43 -14.26 -32.76
N ASP A 120 4.09 -13.54 -33.82
CA ASP A 120 4.73 -12.26 -34.14
C ASP A 120 4.57 -11.30 -32.95
N GLY A 121 5.70 -10.77 -32.45
CA GLY A 121 5.72 -9.88 -31.29
C GLY A 121 5.78 -10.58 -29.94
N VAL A 122 5.79 -11.92 -29.90
CA VAL A 122 6.08 -12.69 -28.68
C VAL A 122 7.59 -12.91 -28.54
N VAL A 123 8.11 -12.77 -27.32
CA VAL A 123 9.49 -13.14 -26.96
C VAL A 123 9.49 -13.97 -25.68
N PHE A 124 10.40 -14.95 -25.59
CA PHE A 124 10.60 -15.72 -24.35
C PHE A 124 11.76 -15.14 -23.56
N VAL A 125 11.59 -14.94 -22.26
CA VAL A 125 12.68 -14.59 -21.35
C VAL A 125 12.89 -15.77 -20.42
N TYR A 126 13.98 -16.49 -20.63
CA TYR A 126 14.30 -17.68 -19.86
C TYR A 126 15.15 -17.33 -18.65
N MET A 127 14.54 -17.44 -17.47
CA MET A 127 15.22 -17.33 -16.18
C MET A 127 16.00 -18.62 -15.93
N LYS A 128 17.27 -18.63 -16.34
CA LYS A 128 18.18 -19.78 -16.40
C LYS A 128 18.93 -19.95 -15.09
N GLY A 129 18.95 -21.18 -14.56
CA GLY A 129 19.72 -21.52 -13.37
C GLY A 129 19.81 -23.02 -13.19
N SER A 130 20.84 -23.46 -12.46
CA SER A 130 21.03 -24.87 -12.13
C SER A 130 20.01 -25.38 -11.11
N PHE A 131 19.86 -26.71 -11.04
CA PHE A 131 18.99 -27.35 -10.07
C PHE A 131 19.35 -26.94 -8.63
N ASP A 132 20.64 -26.94 -8.30
CA ASP A 132 21.11 -26.65 -6.95
C ASP A 132 20.83 -25.19 -6.56
N GLU A 133 21.05 -24.22 -7.46
CA GLU A 133 20.76 -22.80 -7.21
C GLU A 133 19.26 -22.54 -6.99
N VAL A 134 18.41 -23.15 -7.81
CA VAL A 134 16.95 -23.02 -7.65
C VAL A 134 16.48 -23.72 -6.38
N MET A 135 17.08 -24.87 -6.04
CA MET A 135 16.71 -25.63 -4.85
C MET A 135 17.12 -24.91 -3.56
N GLU A 136 18.31 -24.31 -3.54
CA GLU A 136 18.78 -23.47 -2.43
C GLU A 136 17.81 -22.29 -2.23
N ARG A 137 17.47 -21.56 -3.30
CA ARG A 137 16.49 -20.46 -3.26
C ARG A 137 15.13 -20.89 -2.69
N LEU A 138 14.63 -22.05 -3.11
CA LEU A 138 13.37 -22.60 -2.61
C LEU A 138 13.45 -23.01 -1.13
N SER A 139 14.59 -23.54 -0.68
CA SER A 139 14.79 -23.97 0.71
C SER A 139 14.74 -22.80 1.72
N HIS A 140 15.09 -21.60 1.27
CA HIS A 140 15.05 -20.37 2.09
C HIS A 140 13.69 -19.66 2.09
N ARG A 141 12.72 -20.10 1.27
CA ARG A 141 11.40 -19.47 1.17
C ARG A 141 10.49 -19.94 2.32
N LYS A 142 10.12 -19.03 3.22
CA LYS A 142 9.13 -19.32 4.29
C LYS A 142 7.72 -19.47 3.69
N GLY A 143 7.03 -20.57 4.00
CA GLY A 143 5.57 -20.72 3.77
C GLY A 143 5.11 -21.60 2.59
N HIS A 144 6.01 -22.05 1.71
CA HIS A 144 5.66 -23.01 0.65
C HIS A 144 6.77 -24.04 0.48
N PHE A 145 6.72 -25.15 1.24
CA PHE A 145 7.63 -26.27 1.02
C PHE A 145 7.18 -27.06 -0.22
N MET A 146 7.71 -26.70 -1.38
CA MET A 146 7.56 -27.51 -2.58
C MET A 146 8.45 -28.76 -2.44
N LYS A 147 7.87 -29.95 -2.69
CA LYS A 147 8.62 -31.21 -2.54
C LYS A 147 9.73 -31.27 -3.61
N PRO A 148 10.98 -31.66 -3.28
CA PRO A 148 12.11 -31.69 -4.22
C PRO A 148 11.85 -32.49 -5.51
N ASN A 149 11.01 -33.53 -5.44
CA ASN A 149 10.61 -34.33 -6.59
C ASN A 149 9.80 -33.54 -7.65
N MET A 150 9.10 -32.47 -7.27
CA MET A 150 8.38 -31.62 -8.22
C MET A 150 9.33 -30.73 -9.01
N LEU A 151 10.37 -30.18 -8.35
CA LEU A 151 11.40 -29.42 -9.04
C LEU A 151 12.18 -30.32 -10.01
N GLN A 152 12.55 -31.53 -9.57
CA GLN A 152 13.22 -32.50 -10.44
C GLN A 152 12.41 -32.78 -11.69
N SER A 153 11.10 -33.02 -11.55
CA SER A 153 10.22 -33.29 -12.70
C SER A 153 10.15 -32.14 -13.72
N GLN A 154 10.42 -30.89 -13.30
CA GLN A 154 10.46 -29.74 -14.19
C GLN A 154 11.79 -29.63 -14.93
N PHE A 155 12.92 -29.89 -14.24
CA PHE A 155 14.23 -29.98 -14.89
C PHE A 155 14.32 -31.16 -15.86
N ASP A 156 13.70 -32.30 -15.53
CA ASP A 156 13.69 -33.49 -16.39
C ASP A 156 13.02 -33.24 -17.76
N ILE A 157 12.09 -32.29 -17.83
CA ILE A 157 11.38 -31.93 -19.07
C ILE A 157 11.83 -30.59 -19.67
N LEU A 158 12.78 -29.90 -19.05
CA LEU A 158 13.25 -28.60 -19.49
C LEU A 158 14.11 -28.77 -20.75
N GLU A 159 13.62 -28.23 -21.85
CA GLU A 159 14.33 -28.06 -23.10
C GLU A 159 14.67 -26.57 -23.20
N GLU A 160 15.95 -26.19 -23.02
CA GLU A 160 16.37 -24.80 -23.13
C GLU A 160 16.00 -24.19 -24.50
N PRO A 161 15.68 -22.89 -24.57
CA PRO A 161 15.39 -22.24 -25.84
C PRO A 161 16.53 -22.39 -26.85
N GLY A 162 16.19 -22.87 -28.05
CA GLY A 162 17.13 -23.02 -29.15
C GLY A 162 17.37 -21.72 -29.95
N ALA A 163 18.34 -21.75 -30.86
CA ALA A 163 18.63 -20.62 -31.75
C ALA A 163 17.50 -20.30 -32.75
N ASP A 164 16.54 -21.22 -32.96
CA ASP A 164 15.36 -21.01 -33.80
C ASP A 164 14.20 -20.31 -33.05
N GLU A 165 14.38 -19.98 -31.77
CA GLU A 165 13.39 -19.31 -30.93
C GLU A 165 13.84 -17.89 -30.62
N THR A 166 12.89 -16.94 -30.63
CA THR A 166 13.16 -15.57 -30.21
C THR A 166 13.14 -15.48 -28.69
N HIS A 167 14.32 -15.36 -28.08
CA HIS A 167 14.47 -15.42 -26.64
C HIS A 167 15.65 -14.60 -26.10
N VAL A 168 15.60 -14.37 -24.79
CA VAL A 168 16.68 -13.84 -23.96
C VAL A 168 16.89 -14.80 -22.79
N ASP A 169 18.13 -15.24 -22.58
CA ASP A 169 18.52 -16.02 -21.40
C ASP A 169 19.05 -15.08 -20.31
N VAL A 170 18.50 -15.20 -19.11
CA VAL A 170 18.86 -14.43 -17.92
C VAL A 170 19.42 -15.39 -16.87
N GLU A 171 20.70 -15.27 -16.57
CA GLU A 171 21.37 -16.11 -15.56
C GLU A 171 20.95 -15.69 -14.15
N ILE A 172 20.45 -16.64 -13.37
CA ILE A 172 20.04 -16.43 -11.98
C ILE A 172 21.14 -16.91 -11.04
N GLY A 173 21.44 -16.16 -9.98
CA GLY A 173 22.28 -16.67 -8.87
C GLY A 173 23.60 -15.95 -8.63
N HIS A 174 23.91 -14.89 -9.38
CA HIS A 174 25.20 -14.19 -9.28
C HIS A 174 25.20 -12.95 -8.35
N GLY A 175 24.37 -12.93 -7.31
CA GLY A 175 24.24 -11.77 -6.41
C GLY A 175 23.52 -10.57 -7.05
N THR A 176 22.84 -10.80 -8.17
CA THR A 176 22.00 -9.84 -8.89
C THR A 176 20.65 -9.69 -8.20
N THR A 177 20.10 -8.48 -8.24
CA THR A 177 18.74 -8.22 -7.74
C THR A 177 17.71 -8.42 -8.85
N PRO A 178 16.44 -8.74 -8.52
CA PRO A 178 15.36 -8.82 -9.52
C PRO A 178 15.19 -7.53 -10.34
N ASP A 179 15.55 -6.38 -9.77
CA ASP A 179 15.53 -5.09 -10.45
C ASP A 179 16.60 -5.00 -11.55
N GLN A 180 17.82 -5.47 -11.27
CA GLN A 180 18.90 -5.53 -12.25
C GLN A 180 18.58 -6.51 -13.38
N GLU A 181 17.96 -7.65 -13.05
CA GLU A 181 17.50 -8.64 -14.02
C GLU A 181 16.42 -8.05 -14.95
N ALA A 182 15.45 -7.32 -14.40
CA ALA A 182 14.42 -6.64 -15.20
C ALA A 182 15.01 -5.55 -16.12
N ASP A 183 15.93 -4.73 -15.61
CA ASP A 183 16.60 -3.69 -16.42
C ASP A 183 17.42 -4.29 -17.57
N ALA A 184 18.11 -5.41 -17.32
CA ALA A 184 18.87 -6.12 -18.33
C ALA A 184 17.97 -6.71 -19.43
N VAL A 185 16.81 -7.26 -19.06
CA VAL A 185 15.79 -7.74 -20.02
C VAL A 185 15.27 -6.59 -20.89
N ILE A 186 14.92 -5.44 -20.28
CA ILE A 186 14.45 -4.26 -21.02
C ILE A 186 15.49 -3.80 -22.05
N GLY A 187 16.76 -3.72 -21.63
CA GLY A 187 17.87 -3.38 -22.50
C GLY A 187 18.05 -4.37 -23.65
N ALA A 188 18.01 -5.68 -23.35
CA ALA A 188 18.16 -6.75 -24.33
C ALA A 188 17.04 -6.76 -25.37
N LEU A 189 15.80 -6.45 -24.95
CA LEU A 189 14.63 -6.39 -25.84
C LEU A 189 14.54 -5.09 -26.65
N GLY A 190 15.38 -4.09 -26.37
CA GLY A 190 15.29 -2.78 -27.01
C GLY A 190 13.97 -2.05 -26.71
N LEU A 191 13.31 -2.42 -25.62
CA LEU A 191 12.03 -1.86 -25.20
C LEU A 191 12.29 -0.62 -24.32
N GLY A 192 12.79 0.45 -24.92
CA GLY A 192 13.08 1.72 -24.23
C GLY A 192 13.12 2.90 -25.20
N ALA A 193 12.33 3.93 -24.91
CA ALA A 193 12.06 5.14 -25.72
C ALA A 193 11.20 4.92 -26.99
N ARG A 194 9.92 4.55 -26.80
CA ARG A 194 8.85 4.95 -27.74
C ARG A 194 8.24 6.26 -27.25
N ASP A 195 7.98 7.17 -28.19
CA ASP A 195 7.59 8.57 -28.00
C ASP A 195 6.50 8.82 -26.93
N GLY A 196 6.94 9.26 -25.75
CA GLY A 196 6.62 10.57 -25.17
C GLY A 196 5.20 10.96 -24.76
N ALA A 197 4.13 10.22 -25.09
CA ALA A 197 2.76 10.75 -24.89
C ALA A 197 1.82 9.93 -23.98
N ALA A 198 2.08 8.64 -23.71
CA ALA A 198 1.07 7.80 -23.03
C ALA A 198 1.56 7.02 -21.79
N ALA A 199 2.87 6.85 -21.58
CA ALA A 199 3.42 6.05 -20.47
C ALA A 199 4.20 6.86 -19.40
N ALA A 200 4.23 8.20 -19.53
CA ALA A 200 4.84 9.09 -18.52
C ALA A 200 3.96 9.30 -17.27
N ALA A 201 2.94 8.46 -17.06
CA ALA A 201 1.94 8.67 -16.01
C ALA A 201 2.14 7.81 -14.74
N LEU A 202 3.01 6.79 -14.68
CA LEU A 202 2.98 5.91 -13.50
C LEU A 202 4.25 5.29 -12.90
N THR A 203 5.49 5.44 -13.42
CA THR A 203 6.65 4.79 -12.75
C THR A 203 7.98 5.55 -12.74
N ALA A 204 7.98 6.85 -13.03
CA ALA A 204 8.98 7.74 -12.46
C ALA A 204 8.30 8.51 -11.34
N ALA A 205 8.95 8.68 -10.17
CA ALA A 205 8.74 9.94 -9.47
C ALA A 205 8.94 11.01 -10.55
N PRO A 206 7.91 11.82 -10.90
CA PRO A 206 8.08 12.78 -11.95
C PRO A 206 9.34 13.56 -11.59
N ALA A 207 10.14 14.00 -12.56
CA ALA A 207 10.84 15.26 -12.34
C ALA A 207 9.73 16.18 -11.84
N SER A 208 9.71 16.45 -10.52
CA SER A 208 8.50 16.81 -9.77
C SER A 208 7.78 17.83 -10.61
N ARG A 209 6.62 17.48 -11.20
CA ARG A 209 5.89 18.48 -11.98
C ARG A 209 5.47 19.46 -10.91
N ARG A 210 6.23 20.55 -10.81
CA ARG A 210 6.13 21.50 -9.73
C ARG A 210 4.70 22.02 -9.74
N MET A 211 3.90 21.51 -8.82
CA MET A 211 2.54 21.98 -8.62
C MET A 211 2.59 23.28 -7.82
N THR A 212 1.63 24.16 -8.09
CA THR A 212 1.32 25.28 -7.21
C THR A 212 0.01 24.95 -6.50
N MET A 213 0.01 24.96 -5.16
CA MET A 213 -1.14 24.52 -4.35
C MET A 213 -1.32 25.42 -3.13
N GLY A 214 -2.57 25.67 -2.75
CA GLY A 214 -2.91 26.30 -1.47
C GLY A 214 -3.00 25.27 -0.33
N MET A 215 -2.47 25.57 0.84
CA MET A 215 -2.70 24.82 2.08
C MET A 215 -3.44 25.70 3.07
N ILE A 216 -4.60 25.23 3.55
CA ILE A 216 -5.43 25.89 4.56
C ILE A 216 -5.31 25.10 5.86
N GLY A 217 -4.78 25.72 6.90
CA GLY A 217 -4.47 25.07 8.17
C GLY A 217 -3.00 24.66 8.21
N LEU A 218 -2.22 25.38 9.01
CA LEU A 218 -0.77 25.24 9.19
C LEU A 218 -0.43 24.80 10.61
N GLY A 219 -1.37 24.17 11.30
CA GLY A 219 -1.12 23.46 12.56
C GLY A 219 -0.09 22.34 12.41
N ARG A 220 0.06 21.51 13.44
CA ARG A 220 1.09 20.45 13.49
C ARG A 220 1.15 19.55 12.25
N MET A 221 -0.01 19.14 11.72
CA MET A 221 -0.08 18.32 10.51
C MET A 221 0.18 19.15 9.24
N GLY A 222 -0.63 20.18 8.98
CA GLY A 222 -0.53 20.97 7.76
C GLY A 222 0.82 21.65 7.57
N GLY A 223 1.41 22.20 8.63
CA GLY A 223 2.75 22.79 8.56
C GLY A 223 3.84 21.76 8.21
N ASN A 224 3.73 20.53 8.73
CA ASN A 224 4.66 19.45 8.40
C ASN A 224 4.50 18.97 6.95
N MET A 225 3.26 18.89 6.46
CA MET A 225 2.95 18.56 5.08
C MET A 225 3.48 19.63 4.11
N VAL A 226 3.29 20.93 4.43
CA VAL A 226 3.87 22.04 3.67
C VAL A 226 5.39 21.94 3.60
N ARG A 227 6.07 21.65 4.72
CA ARG A 227 7.52 21.45 4.72
C ARG A 227 7.94 20.32 3.79
N ARG A 228 7.27 19.17 3.85
CA ARG A 228 7.56 18.02 2.97
C ARG A 228 7.30 18.36 1.50
N LEU A 229 6.17 18.98 1.18
CA LEU A 229 5.81 19.39 -0.18
C LEU A 229 6.80 20.40 -0.78
N ARG A 230 7.22 21.39 0.00
CA ARG A 230 8.24 22.37 -0.42
C ARG A 230 9.60 21.68 -0.64
N ALA A 231 9.99 20.74 0.21
CA ALA A 231 11.20 19.94 0.02
C ALA A 231 11.13 19.07 -1.25
N GLY A 232 9.94 18.58 -1.60
CA GLY A 232 9.67 17.89 -2.86
C GLY A 232 9.55 18.81 -4.09
N GLY A 233 9.85 20.11 -3.95
CA GLY A 233 9.92 21.06 -5.08
C GLY A 233 8.60 21.74 -5.45
N HIS A 234 7.50 21.50 -4.71
CA HIS A 234 6.22 22.15 -4.96
C HIS A 234 6.19 23.60 -4.46
N ALA A 235 5.44 24.47 -5.14
CA ALA A 235 5.17 25.83 -4.70
C ALA A 235 3.89 25.83 -3.84
N ILE A 236 4.05 25.90 -2.51
CA ILE A 236 2.91 25.89 -1.59
C ILE A 236 2.70 27.28 -1.01
N VAL A 237 1.48 27.80 -1.14
CA VAL A 237 1.02 29.01 -0.44
C VAL A 237 0.18 28.56 0.74
N GLY A 238 0.58 28.94 1.95
CA GLY A 238 -0.06 28.55 3.20
C GLY A 238 -0.91 29.66 3.79
N PHE A 239 -2.11 29.32 4.25
CA PHE A 239 -3.00 30.18 5.01
C PHE A 239 -3.39 29.50 6.33
N ASP A 240 -3.46 30.28 7.41
CA ASP A 240 -4.03 29.89 8.69
C ASP A 240 -4.67 31.11 9.36
N VAL A 241 -5.70 30.86 10.17
CA VAL A 241 -6.37 31.88 11.00
C VAL A 241 -5.45 32.42 12.09
N ASN A 242 -4.50 31.60 12.56
CA ASN A 242 -3.47 32.00 13.49
C ASN A 242 -2.36 32.78 12.75
N PRO A 243 -2.15 34.08 13.05
CA PRO A 243 -1.11 34.89 12.41
C PRO A 243 0.30 34.38 12.70
N ASP A 244 0.52 33.67 13.81
CA ASP A 244 1.84 33.18 14.23
C ASP A 244 2.21 31.80 13.64
N SER A 245 1.37 31.26 12.75
CA SER A 245 1.54 29.95 12.12
C SER A 245 2.66 29.88 11.07
N GLY A 246 3.21 31.04 10.66
CA GLY A 246 4.10 31.13 9.50
C GLY A 246 3.34 31.13 8.16
N ARG A 247 2.08 31.57 8.15
CA ARG A 247 1.28 31.76 6.94
C ARG A 247 1.94 32.70 5.92
N ASP A 248 1.77 32.43 4.63
CA ASP A 248 2.26 33.26 3.53
C ASP A 248 1.26 34.36 3.16
N VAL A 249 -0.03 34.13 3.40
CA VAL A 249 -1.15 35.04 3.13
C VAL A 249 -2.09 35.11 4.33
N ASP A 250 -2.88 36.18 4.44
CA ASP A 250 -3.71 36.49 5.62
C ASP A 250 -5.21 36.20 5.44
N SER A 251 -5.64 35.76 4.25
CA SER A 251 -7.03 35.42 3.96
C SER A 251 -7.16 34.32 2.90
N LEU A 252 -8.34 33.70 2.80
CA LEU A 252 -8.66 32.71 1.75
C LEU A 252 -8.69 33.35 0.35
N GLU A 253 -9.15 34.60 0.25
CA GLU A 253 -9.15 35.37 -1.00
C GLU A 253 -7.72 35.62 -1.48
N ALA A 254 -6.83 36.03 -0.56
CA ALA A 254 -5.42 36.22 -0.86
C ALA A 254 -4.73 34.90 -1.25
N LEU A 255 -5.13 33.78 -0.62
CA LEU A 255 -4.68 32.44 -1.01
C LEU A 255 -5.09 32.11 -2.45
N VAL A 256 -6.37 32.20 -2.78
CA VAL A 256 -6.89 31.88 -4.12
C VAL A 256 -6.28 32.80 -5.20
N ALA A 257 -6.12 34.09 -4.89
CA ALA A 257 -5.50 35.07 -5.80
C ALA A 257 -4.01 34.80 -6.06
N ALA A 258 -3.31 34.16 -5.12
CA ALA A 258 -1.90 33.79 -5.27
C ALA A 258 -1.69 32.51 -6.12
N LEU A 259 -2.77 31.79 -6.45
CA LEU A 259 -2.72 30.53 -7.21
C LEU A 259 -3.19 30.75 -8.66
N THR A 260 -2.59 29.99 -9.58
CA THR A 260 -2.98 29.99 -11.01
C THR A 260 -3.98 28.87 -11.29
N ALA A 261 -5.05 29.15 -12.03
CA ALA A 261 -6.03 28.16 -12.45
C ALA A 261 -5.45 27.13 -13.46
N PRO A 262 -5.89 25.86 -13.45
CA PRO A 262 -6.79 25.26 -12.46
C PRO A 262 -6.08 25.09 -11.11
N ARG A 263 -6.72 25.57 -10.04
CA ARG A 263 -6.18 25.62 -8.68
C ARG A 263 -6.39 24.31 -7.97
N THR A 264 -5.47 23.98 -7.07
CA THR A 264 -5.66 22.92 -6.08
C THR A 264 -5.49 23.53 -4.70
N VAL A 265 -6.45 23.27 -3.81
CA VAL A 265 -6.45 23.77 -2.43
C VAL A 265 -6.66 22.59 -1.49
N TRP A 266 -5.79 22.47 -0.49
CA TRP A 266 -5.84 21.44 0.52
C TRP A 266 -6.33 22.04 1.85
N ILE A 267 -7.38 21.47 2.41
CA ILE A 267 -7.94 21.80 3.73
C ILE A 267 -7.36 20.84 4.78
N MET A 268 -6.77 21.39 5.83
CA MET A 268 -6.14 20.68 6.94
C MET A 268 -6.50 21.37 8.26
N VAL A 269 -7.80 21.59 8.46
CA VAL A 269 -8.41 22.24 9.63
C VAL A 269 -9.22 21.22 10.45
N PRO A 270 -9.65 21.56 11.68
CA PRO A 270 -10.51 20.66 12.46
C PRO A 270 -11.85 20.38 11.76
N SER A 271 -12.33 19.15 11.85
CA SER A 271 -13.60 18.73 11.24
C SER A 271 -14.84 19.43 11.82
N GLY A 272 -15.95 19.31 11.10
CA GLY A 272 -17.19 20.03 11.37
C GLY A 272 -17.12 21.48 10.90
N LYS A 273 -17.66 22.41 11.70
CA LYS A 273 -17.85 23.82 11.31
C LYS A 273 -16.63 24.50 10.65
N PRO A 274 -15.37 24.31 11.10
CA PRO A 274 -14.23 24.92 10.42
C PRO A 274 -14.06 24.41 8.99
N THR A 275 -14.18 23.11 8.74
CA THR A 275 -14.18 22.53 7.39
C THR A 275 -15.37 23.04 6.59
N ASP A 276 -16.60 22.96 7.14
CA ASP A 276 -17.83 23.35 6.43
C ASP A 276 -17.75 24.80 5.90
N SER A 277 -17.40 25.74 6.78
CA SER A 277 -17.27 27.15 6.43
C SER A 277 -16.14 27.42 5.44
N THR A 278 -15.07 26.62 5.46
CA THR A 278 -13.98 26.71 4.50
C THR A 278 -14.44 26.22 3.12
N VAL A 279 -15.13 25.08 3.05
CA VAL A 279 -15.66 24.52 1.80
C VAL A 279 -16.67 25.49 1.17
N GLU A 280 -17.62 26.01 1.95
CA GLU A 280 -18.60 26.99 1.49
C GLU A 280 -17.90 28.23 0.89
N ARG A 281 -16.94 28.80 1.63
CA ARG A 281 -16.21 29.98 1.15
C ARG A 281 -15.38 29.69 -0.09
N LEU A 282 -14.80 28.50 -0.22
CA LEU A 282 -14.07 28.10 -1.42
C LEU A 282 -14.99 27.93 -2.64
N GLY A 283 -16.23 27.46 -2.44
CA GLY A 283 -17.24 27.41 -3.51
C GLY A 283 -17.54 28.78 -4.13
N GLU A 284 -17.46 29.85 -3.33
CA GLU A 284 -17.64 31.23 -3.78
C GLU A 284 -16.40 31.83 -4.47
N LEU A 285 -15.21 31.30 -4.20
CA LEU A 285 -13.93 31.89 -4.61
C LEU A 285 -13.24 31.17 -5.77
N LEU A 286 -13.44 29.86 -5.88
CA LEU A 286 -12.80 29.03 -6.90
C LEU A 286 -13.61 29.03 -8.21
N GLU A 287 -12.96 28.56 -9.28
CA GLU A 287 -13.53 28.54 -10.63
C GLU A 287 -13.76 27.10 -11.12
N PRO A 288 -14.62 26.87 -12.13
CA PRO A 288 -14.83 25.54 -12.69
C PRO A 288 -13.53 24.88 -13.13
N GLY A 289 -13.31 23.63 -12.69
CA GLY A 289 -12.11 22.85 -12.97
C GLY A 289 -11.06 22.88 -11.85
N ASP A 290 -11.17 23.79 -10.88
CA ASP A 290 -10.38 23.82 -9.65
C ASP A 290 -10.70 22.59 -8.77
N VAL A 291 -9.84 22.30 -7.79
CA VAL A 291 -9.93 21.12 -6.91
C VAL A 291 -9.76 21.51 -5.46
N VAL A 292 -10.65 21.00 -4.61
CA VAL A 292 -10.54 21.04 -3.15
C VAL A 292 -10.23 19.63 -2.64
N ILE A 293 -9.24 19.52 -1.76
CA ILE A 293 -8.89 18.29 -1.05
C ILE A 293 -9.18 18.53 0.43
N ASP A 294 -10.09 17.78 1.04
CA ASP A 294 -10.19 17.74 2.51
C ASP A 294 -9.28 16.63 3.04
N GLY A 295 -8.23 17.00 3.77
CA GLY A 295 -7.33 16.05 4.42
C GLY A 295 -7.49 15.98 5.94
N GLY A 296 -8.54 16.58 6.49
CA GLY A 296 -8.85 16.53 7.91
C GLY A 296 -9.28 15.13 8.39
N ASN A 297 -9.66 15.03 9.66
CA ASN A 297 -10.38 13.86 10.17
C ASN A 297 -11.88 14.14 10.13
N SER A 298 -12.39 14.44 8.93
CA SER A 298 -13.82 14.67 8.69
C SER A 298 -14.60 13.35 8.69
N LYS A 299 -15.90 13.41 9.00
CA LYS A 299 -16.73 12.21 8.96
C LYS A 299 -17.10 11.92 7.52
N TYR A 300 -16.88 10.69 7.06
CA TYR A 300 -17.10 10.29 5.65
C TYR A 300 -18.50 10.60 5.08
N THR A 301 -19.50 10.75 5.93
CA THR A 301 -20.87 11.12 5.54
C THR A 301 -20.99 12.59 5.10
N GLU A 302 -20.14 13.47 5.63
CA GLU A 302 -20.11 14.92 5.35
C GLU A 302 -19.47 15.20 3.98
N ASP A 303 -18.50 14.38 3.57
CA ASP A 303 -17.76 14.53 2.31
C ASP A 303 -18.67 14.63 1.08
N ARG A 304 -19.77 13.87 1.08
CA ARG A 304 -20.74 13.87 -0.02
C ARG A 304 -21.51 15.19 -0.12
N GLU A 305 -21.77 15.82 1.00
CA GLU A 305 -22.44 17.12 1.06
C GLU A 305 -21.49 18.22 0.57
N HIS A 306 -20.23 18.19 1.00
CA HIS A 306 -19.18 19.10 0.53
C HIS A 306 -18.93 18.95 -0.98
N ALA A 307 -18.80 17.72 -1.47
CA ALA A 307 -18.62 17.46 -2.89
C ALA A 307 -19.81 17.93 -3.73
N ALA A 308 -21.05 17.73 -3.25
CA ALA A 308 -22.25 18.21 -3.94
C ALA A 308 -22.28 19.74 -4.01
N ALA A 309 -21.99 20.43 -2.90
CA ALA A 309 -21.94 21.88 -2.86
C ALA A 309 -20.90 22.45 -3.84
N LEU A 310 -19.69 21.88 -3.88
CA LEU A 310 -18.64 22.31 -4.80
C LEU A 310 -18.95 21.97 -6.27
N ALA A 311 -19.63 20.85 -6.53
CA ALA A 311 -20.02 20.44 -7.87
C ALA A 311 -21.00 21.42 -8.53
N GLU A 312 -21.85 22.12 -7.77
CA GLU A 312 -22.73 23.18 -8.28
C GLU A 312 -21.95 24.33 -8.94
N HIS A 313 -20.70 24.52 -8.52
CA HIS A 313 -19.76 25.51 -9.06
C HIS A 313 -18.74 24.90 -10.05
N GLY A 314 -18.87 23.61 -10.40
CA GLY A 314 -17.93 22.91 -11.29
C GLY A 314 -16.56 22.64 -10.66
N ILE A 315 -16.46 22.65 -9.34
CA ILE A 315 -15.22 22.40 -8.58
C ILE A 315 -15.16 20.92 -8.20
N GLY A 316 -13.98 20.29 -8.39
CA GLY A 316 -13.73 18.91 -7.98
C GLY A 316 -13.45 18.80 -6.48
N PHE A 317 -13.83 17.68 -5.88
CA PHE A 317 -13.60 17.40 -4.47
C PHE A 317 -12.95 16.03 -4.27
N LEU A 318 -11.94 15.99 -3.39
CA LEU A 318 -11.33 14.75 -2.90
C LEU A 318 -11.36 14.75 -1.37
N ASP A 319 -11.82 13.66 -0.76
CA ASP A 319 -11.55 13.38 0.65
C ASP A 319 -10.24 12.59 0.77
N CYS A 320 -9.38 12.93 1.74
CA CYS A 320 -8.07 12.32 1.89
C CYS A 320 -7.77 11.99 3.35
N GLY A 321 -7.99 10.74 3.71
CA GLY A 321 -7.51 10.21 4.97
C GLY A 321 -5.99 10.24 5.08
N VAL A 322 -5.45 11.03 6.00
CA VAL A 322 -3.99 11.16 6.23
C VAL A 322 -3.56 10.48 7.54
N SER A 323 -2.62 9.54 7.49
CA SER A 323 -2.02 8.88 8.67
C SER A 323 -0.49 8.97 8.68
N GLY A 324 0.14 8.90 9.86
CA GLY A 324 1.59 9.04 10.06
C GLY A 324 2.01 10.08 11.11
N GLY A 325 1.08 10.97 11.49
CA GLY A 325 1.29 11.95 12.54
C GLY A 325 2.45 12.93 12.27
N VAL A 326 3.06 13.45 13.33
CA VAL A 326 4.14 14.44 13.22
C VAL A 326 5.39 13.92 12.50
N TRP A 327 5.60 12.60 12.52
CA TRP A 327 6.73 11.91 11.90
C TRP A 327 6.60 11.78 10.38
N GLY A 328 5.41 12.02 9.82
CA GLY A 328 5.18 11.95 8.39
C GLY A 328 5.94 13.00 7.57
N ALA A 329 6.43 14.08 8.21
CA ALA A 329 7.32 15.03 7.55
C ALA A 329 8.55 14.32 6.96
N GLU A 330 9.13 13.41 7.74
CA GLU A 330 10.33 12.66 7.39
C GLU A 330 9.96 11.34 6.70
N ARG A 331 9.05 10.57 7.32
CA ARG A 331 8.72 9.20 6.89
C ARG A 331 7.69 9.11 5.76
N GLY A 332 7.01 10.21 5.44
CA GLY A 332 5.85 10.22 4.57
C GLY A 332 4.54 9.85 5.29
N TYR A 333 3.43 10.09 4.60
CA TYR A 333 2.08 9.91 5.12
C TYR A 333 1.36 8.78 4.40
N ALA A 334 0.68 7.89 5.12
CA ALA A 334 -0.26 6.99 4.48
C ALA A 334 -1.52 7.78 4.07
N LEU A 335 -1.82 7.79 2.78
CA LEU A 335 -2.88 8.58 2.15
C LEU A 335 -3.95 7.65 1.56
N MET A 336 -5.19 7.86 1.98
CA MET A 336 -6.36 7.16 1.50
C MET A 336 -7.29 8.17 0.85
N VAL A 337 -7.35 8.20 -0.49
CA VAL A 337 -8.06 9.25 -1.24
C VAL A 337 -9.38 8.72 -1.76
N GLY A 338 -10.46 9.45 -1.55
CA GLY A 338 -11.77 9.26 -2.17
C GLY A 338 -12.05 10.35 -3.20
N GLY A 339 -12.74 10.01 -4.28
CA GLY A 339 -13.13 10.93 -5.35
C GLY A 339 -13.12 10.29 -6.74
N ASP A 340 -13.40 11.06 -7.78
CA ASP A 340 -13.34 10.55 -9.17
C ASP A 340 -11.90 10.49 -9.70
N ASP A 341 -11.65 9.58 -10.66
CA ASP A 341 -10.33 9.32 -11.25
C ASP A 341 -9.70 10.59 -11.87
N ALA A 342 -10.51 11.44 -12.49
CA ALA A 342 -10.01 12.63 -13.18
C ALA A 342 -9.54 13.70 -12.19
N THR A 343 -10.29 13.91 -11.10
CA THR A 343 -9.89 14.80 -10.01
C THR A 343 -8.68 14.24 -9.25
N TYR A 344 -8.67 12.94 -8.97
CA TYR A 344 -7.54 12.26 -8.33
C TYR A 344 -6.24 12.43 -9.15
N ALA A 345 -6.30 12.19 -10.46
CA ALA A 345 -5.15 12.32 -11.35
C ALA A 345 -4.53 13.72 -11.38
N LYS A 346 -5.34 14.79 -11.21
CA LYS A 346 -4.84 16.18 -11.10
C LYS A 346 -4.00 16.40 -9.84
N ALA A 347 -4.36 15.75 -8.74
CA ALA A 347 -3.71 15.90 -7.44
C ALA A 347 -2.59 14.88 -7.18
N LEU A 348 -2.46 13.85 -8.02
CA LEU A 348 -1.49 12.76 -7.87
C LEU A 348 -0.05 13.22 -7.55
N PRO A 349 0.54 14.25 -8.19
CA PRO A 349 1.89 14.69 -7.85
C PRO A 349 2.06 15.18 -6.40
N ILE A 350 1.00 15.72 -5.79
CA ILE A 350 1.01 16.14 -4.38
C ILE A 350 1.02 14.91 -3.47
N PHE A 351 0.18 13.92 -3.77
CA PHE A 351 0.10 12.68 -3.01
C PHE A 351 1.40 11.86 -3.09
N GLU A 352 2.00 11.76 -4.28
CA GLU A 352 3.29 11.09 -4.50
C GLU A 352 4.42 11.70 -3.66
N THR A 353 4.46 13.02 -3.52
CA THR A 353 5.45 13.68 -2.65
C THR A 353 5.17 13.47 -1.17
N LEU A 354 3.90 13.41 -0.78
CA LEU A 354 3.50 13.25 0.62
C LEU A 354 3.66 11.81 1.12
N LYS A 355 3.46 10.80 0.28
CA LYS A 355 3.53 9.40 0.70
C LYS A 355 4.95 8.96 1.08
N PRO A 356 5.12 7.83 1.79
CA PRO A 356 6.42 7.21 2.01
C PRO A 356 7.07 6.80 0.69
N GLU A 357 8.39 6.68 0.74
CA GLU A 357 9.14 6.07 -0.37
C GLU A 357 8.73 4.61 -0.56
N GLY A 358 8.73 4.14 -1.81
CA GLY A 358 8.35 2.78 -2.17
C GLY A 358 6.91 2.65 -2.68
N GLU A 359 6.42 1.42 -2.70
CA GLU A 359 5.14 1.05 -3.34
C GLU A 359 3.91 1.45 -2.50
N TYR A 360 4.06 1.50 -1.18
CA TYR A 360 2.92 1.64 -0.26
C TYR A 360 2.70 3.08 0.21
N GLY A 361 1.57 3.28 0.88
CA GLY A 361 1.23 4.54 1.55
C GLY A 361 0.44 5.53 0.71
N LEU A 362 -0.02 5.16 -0.49
CA LEU A 362 -1.03 5.88 -1.24
C LEU A 362 -2.02 4.89 -1.86
N VAL A 363 -3.31 5.16 -1.71
CA VAL A 363 -4.36 4.43 -2.39
C VAL A 363 -5.48 5.38 -2.81
N HIS A 364 -5.99 5.20 -4.03
CA HIS A 364 -7.28 5.74 -4.45
C HIS A 364 -8.35 4.74 -3.99
N ALA A 365 -8.91 5.01 -2.81
CA ALA A 365 -9.73 4.08 -2.05
C ALA A 365 -11.12 3.87 -2.63
N GLY A 366 -11.62 4.83 -3.42
CA GLY A 366 -12.93 4.74 -4.05
C GLY A 366 -13.54 6.11 -4.34
N PRO A 367 -14.88 6.20 -4.45
CA PRO A 367 -15.57 7.47 -4.68
C PRO A 367 -15.49 8.39 -3.46
N VAL A 368 -16.08 9.58 -3.56
CA VAL A 368 -16.17 10.53 -2.45
C VAL A 368 -16.73 9.86 -1.19
N GLY A 369 -16.03 10.07 -0.07
CA GLY A 369 -16.23 9.45 1.24
C GLY A 369 -15.40 8.18 1.45
N GLY A 370 -14.85 7.58 0.40
CA GLY A 370 -14.09 6.33 0.48
C GLY A 370 -12.75 6.46 1.21
N GLY A 371 -12.06 7.59 1.04
CA GLY A 371 -10.78 7.88 1.68
C GLY A 371 -10.93 8.10 3.18
N HIS A 372 -11.85 8.97 3.60
CA HIS A 372 -12.15 9.18 5.02
C HIS A 372 -12.77 7.94 5.68
N PHE A 373 -13.58 7.15 4.97
CA PHE A 373 -14.08 5.87 5.48
C PHE A 373 -12.93 4.88 5.73
N ALA A 374 -12.00 4.74 4.78
CA ALA A 374 -10.82 3.89 4.95
C ALA A 374 -9.96 4.35 6.15
N LYS A 375 -9.79 5.66 6.32
CA LYS A 375 -9.06 6.25 7.46
C LYS A 375 -9.76 6.03 8.80
N MET A 376 -11.09 6.12 8.84
CA MET A 376 -11.89 5.78 10.01
C MET A 376 -11.64 4.32 10.42
N VAL A 377 -11.66 3.40 9.46
CA VAL A 377 -11.36 1.97 9.70
C VAL A 377 -9.92 1.77 10.18
N HIS A 378 -8.95 2.44 9.56
CA HIS A 378 -7.55 2.46 10.02
C HIS A 378 -7.45 2.84 11.50
N ASN A 379 -8.10 3.93 11.93
CA ASN A 379 -8.08 4.37 13.32
C ASN A 379 -8.76 3.36 14.26
N GLY A 380 -9.84 2.71 13.84
CA GLY A 380 -10.47 1.67 14.66
C GLY A 380 -9.61 0.41 14.82
N ILE A 381 -8.80 0.05 13.82
CA ILE A 381 -7.77 -0.99 13.93
C ILE A 381 -6.68 -0.56 14.91
N GLU A 382 -6.19 0.67 14.79
CA GLU A 382 -5.19 1.25 15.70
C GLU A 382 -5.65 1.19 17.16
N TYR A 383 -6.91 1.52 17.44
CA TYR A 383 -7.49 1.44 18.78
C TYR A 383 -7.40 0.02 19.35
N GLY A 384 -7.77 -0.99 18.56
CA GLY A 384 -7.70 -2.39 18.96
C GLY A 384 -6.26 -2.85 19.21
N MET A 385 -5.32 -2.46 18.34
CA MET A 385 -3.90 -2.82 18.50
C MET A 385 -3.29 -2.21 19.76
N MET A 386 -3.53 -0.91 20.01
CA MET A 386 -3.05 -0.24 21.22
C MET A 386 -3.61 -0.91 22.49
N GLN A 387 -4.91 -1.25 22.48
CA GLN A 387 -5.56 -1.92 23.60
C GLN A 387 -4.94 -3.29 23.86
N ALA A 388 -4.72 -4.10 22.82
CA ALA A 388 -4.10 -5.42 22.93
C ALA A 388 -2.66 -5.35 23.48
N PHE A 389 -1.87 -4.36 23.04
CA PHE A 389 -0.53 -4.13 23.60
C PHE A 389 -0.59 -3.73 25.08
N GLY A 390 -1.52 -2.84 25.45
CA GLY A 390 -1.71 -2.43 26.84
C GLY A 390 -2.12 -3.59 27.76
N GLU A 391 -3.02 -4.46 27.30
CA GLU A 391 -3.43 -5.67 28.04
C GLU A 391 -2.27 -6.65 28.23
N GLY A 392 -1.46 -6.86 27.19
CA GLY A 392 -0.25 -7.68 27.27
C GLY A 392 0.78 -7.12 28.25
N PHE A 393 1.05 -5.81 28.17
CA PHE A 393 1.95 -5.13 29.09
C PHE A 393 1.49 -5.25 30.55
N ALA A 394 0.22 -4.93 30.84
CA ALA A 394 -0.35 -5.00 32.18
C ALA A 394 -0.34 -6.43 32.75
N THR A 395 -0.53 -7.44 31.88
CA THR A 395 -0.44 -8.86 32.28
C THR A 395 0.99 -9.21 32.70
N MET A 396 2.00 -8.79 31.92
CA MET A 396 3.40 -9.03 32.25
C MET A 396 3.83 -8.29 33.51
N MET A 397 3.36 -7.06 33.72
CA MET A 397 3.61 -6.29 34.95
C MET A 397 3.12 -7.00 36.22
N ARG A 398 2.08 -7.83 36.14
CA ARG A 398 1.54 -8.59 37.28
C ARG A 398 2.10 -10.00 37.41
N SER A 399 2.90 -10.44 36.44
CA SER A 399 3.40 -11.80 36.37
C SER A 399 4.73 -11.93 37.11
N GLU A 400 4.90 -13.00 37.90
CA GLU A 400 6.19 -13.32 38.53
C GLU A 400 7.24 -13.84 37.52
N TYR A 401 6.81 -14.24 36.31
CA TYR A 401 7.68 -14.84 35.30
C TYR A 401 8.45 -13.80 34.47
N ILE A 402 8.04 -12.53 34.48
CA ILE A 402 8.63 -11.47 33.67
C ILE A 402 9.24 -10.43 34.59
N THR A 403 10.56 -10.27 34.52
CA THR A 403 11.30 -9.30 35.34
C THR A 403 11.38 -7.91 34.72
N ASP A 404 11.21 -7.80 33.40
CA ASP A 404 11.30 -6.54 32.67
C ASP A 404 10.30 -6.53 31.49
N PRO A 405 9.03 -6.14 31.74
CA PRO A 405 8.00 -6.11 30.70
C PRO A 405 8.31 -5.14 29.55
N ALA A 406 8.87 -3.96 29.86
CA ALA A 406 9.21 -2.95 28.85
C ALA A 406 10.27 -3.49 27.87
N LYS A 407 11.38 -4.03 28.39
CA LYS A 407 12.43 -4.63 27.56
C LYS A 407 11.96 -5.88 26.81
N THR A 408 11.03 -6.63 27.40
CA THR A 408 10.42 -7.79 26.72
C THR A 408 9.64 -7.33 25.48
N MET A 409 8.79 -6.31 25.61
CA MET A 409 8.06 -5.74 24.47
C MET A 409 8.99 -5.06 23.46
N ASP A 410 10.03 -4.37 23.93
CA ASP A 410 11.06 -3.76 23.09
C ASP A 410 11.72 -4.81 22.17
N SER A 411 12.00 -6.01 22.69
CA SER A 411 12.57 -7.10 21.90
C SER A 411 11.70 -7.53 20.71
N TRP A 412 10.38 -7.27 20.75
CA TRP A 412 9.45 -7.65 19.69
C TRP A 412 9.48 -6.71 18.49
N ARG A 413 10.22 -5.60 18.53
CA ARG A 413 10.41 -4.71 17.38
C ARG A 413 11.12 -5.37 16.20
N ALA A 414 11.81 -6.50 16.43
CA ALA A 414 12.45 -7.28 15.37
C ALA A 414 12.17 -8.79 15.54
N GLY A 415 11.95 -9.48 14.43
CA GLY A 415 11.79 -10.95 14.39
C GLY A 415 10.51 -11.51 15.00
N SER A 416 9.64 -10.66 15.56
CA SER A 416 8.33 -11.04 16.08
C SER A 416 7.23 -10.96 15.02
N VAL A 417 6.09 -11.59 15.28
CA VAL A 417 4.88 -11.47 14.44
C VAL A 417 4.16 -10.13 14.67
N VAL A 418 4.25 -9.57 15.88
CA VAL A 418 3.53 -8.33 16.26
C VAL A 418 4.33 -7.05 15.97
N VAL A 419 5.38 -7.14 15.14
CA VAL A 419 6.22 -5.99 14.74
C VAL A 419 5.34 -4.91 14.15
N SER A 420 5.44 -3.69 14.69
CA SER A 420 4.69 -2.53 14.24
C SER A 420 5.33 -1.24 14.74
N TRP A 421 5.01 -0.12 14.09
CA TRP A 421 5.46 1.20 14.54
C TRP A 421 4.94 1.57 15.95
N LEU A 422 3.81 1.01 16.38
CA LEU A 422 3.32 1.19 17.75
C LEU A 422 4.32 0.68 18.80
N LEU A 423 5.11 -0.36 18.50
CA LEU A 423 6.17 -0.82 19.41
C LEU A 423 7.35 0.15 19.46
N ASP A 424 7.67 0.85 18.37
CA ASP A 424 8.68 1.93 18.41
C ASP A 424 8.21 3.08 19.30
N LEU A 425 6.92 3.44 19.22
CA LEU A 425 6.34 4.48 20.06
C LEU A 425 6.26 4.04 21.53
N PHE A 426 5.98 2.76 21.78
CA PHE A 426 6.00 2.19 23.12
C PHE A 426 7.40 2.25 23.75
N GLU A 427 8.47 1.92 23.00
CA GLU A 427 9.84 2.06 23.50
C GLU A 427 10.18 3.52 23.82
N ASN A 428 9.81 4.46 22.96
CA ASN A 428 9.99 5.88 23.26
C ASN A 428 9.30 6.30 24.58
N ALA A 429 8.10 5.77 24.85
CA ALA A 429 7.34 6.08 26.06
C ALA A 429 7.95 5.44 27.32
N THR A 430 8.57 4.26 27.18
CA THR A 430 9.09 3.48 28.32
C THR A 430 10.57 3.71 28.61
N LYS A 431 11.28 4.40 27.71
CA LYS A 431 12.74 4.62 27.80
C LYS A 431 13.21 5.17 29.15
N ASP A 432 12.52 6.17 29.67
CA ASP A 432 12.83 6.83 30.94
C ASP A 432 11.77 6.54 32.03
N ASP A 433 10.71 5.81 31.68
CA ASP A 433 9.63 5.38 32.58
C ASP A 433 9.16 3.95 32.22
N PRO A 434 9.95 2.91 32.59
CA PRO A 434 9.70 1.54 32.14
C PRO A 434 8.34 0.97 32.60
N GLU A 435 7.76 1.52 33.66
CA GLU A 435 6.49 1.11 34.22
C GLU A 435 5.31 2.03 33.83
N LEU A 436 5.60 3.12 33.11
CA LEU A 436 4.64 4.14 32.68
C LEU A 436 3.88 4.81 33.84
N GLN A 437 4.46 4.87 35.04
CA GLN A 437 3.78 5.43 36.23
C GLN A 437 3.60 6.95 36.15
N GLY A 438 4.39 7.63 35.33
CA GLY A 438 4.24 9.06 35.03
C GLY A 438 3.10 9.38 34.07
N VAL A 439 2.52 8.37 33.40
CA VAL A 439 1.45 8.53 32.41
C VAL A 439 0.09 8.35 33.10
N PRO A 440 -0.85 9.32 32.97
CA PRO A 440 -2.19 9.15 33.50
C PRO A 440 -2.90 7.94 32.87
N ALA A 441 -3.57 7.13 33.69
CA ALA A 441 -4.38 5.99 33.26
C ALA A 441 -5.73 6.41 32.65
N VAL A 442 -5.70 7.37 31.72
CA VAL A 442 -6.87 7.93 31.02
C VAL A 442 -6.57 7.97 29.53
N ALA A 443 -7.45 7.39 28.73
CA ALA A 443 -7.33 7.38 27.28
C ALA A 443 -8.47 8.18 26.63
N ASN A 444 -8.10 9.21 25.88
CA ASN A 444 -9.04 10.01 25.11
C ASN A 444 -9.43 9.32 23.80
N GLU A 445 -10.58 9.71 23.25
CA GLU A 445 -11.05 9.29 21.93
C GLU A 445 -11.55 10.50 21.14
N SER A 446 -11.26 10.50 19.85
CA SER A 446 -11.52 11.61 18.91
C SER A 446 -12.72 11.35 18.00
N GLY A 447 -13.47 10.25 18.23
CA GLY A 447 -14.70 9.90 17.51
C GLY A 447 -14.56 8.82 16.43
N GLU A 448 -13.39 8.62 15.82
CA GLU A 448 -13.28 7.77 14.62
C GLU A 448 -13.57 6.29 14.90
N ALA A 449 -13.12 5.75 16.03
CA ALA A 449 -13.45 4.37 16.42
C ALA A 449 -14.95 4.20 16.74
N ARG A 450 -15.60 5.25 17.25
CA ARG A 450 -17.05 5.26 17.46
C ARG A 450 -17.78 5.20 16.12
N TRP A 451 -17.38 6.04 15.16
CA TRP A 451 -17.94 6.03 13.81
C TRP A 451 -17.74 4.68 13.12
N MET A 452 -16.58 4.02 13.31
CA MET A 452 -16.37 2.68 12.77
C MET A 452 -17.34 1.66 13.36
N VAL A 453 -17.56 1.68 14.69
CA VAL A 453 -18.51 0.76 15.35
C VAL A 453 -19.93 1.02 14.85
N GLU A 454 -20.35 2.29 14.76
CA GLU A 454 -21.65 2.68 14.21
C GLU A 454 -21.83 2.18 12.77
N ALA A 455 -20.88 2.48 11.88
CA ALA A 455 -20.91 2.05 10.48
C ALA A 455 -20.91 0.52 10.35
N ALA A 456 -20.12 -0.17 11.16
CA ALA A 456 -20.07 -1.64 11.16
C ALA A 456 -21.41 -2.25 11.59
N MET A 457 -22.11 -1.66 12.55
CA MET A 457 -23.45 -2.10 12.94
C MET A 457 -24.46 -1.92 11.80
N GLU A 458 -24.43 -0.78 11.11
CA GLU A 458 -25.29 -0.54 9.95
C GLU A 458 -25.02 -1.52 8.81
N LEU A 459 -23.75 -1.88 8.60
CA LEU A 459 -23.31 -2.82 7.57
C LEU A 459 -23.44 -4.31 7.98
N GLY A 460 -23.81 -4.60 9.23
CA GLY A 460 -23.90 -5.97 9.75
C GLY A 460 -22.55 -6.67 9.94
N VAL A 461 -21.47 -5.91 10.18
CA VAL A 461 -20.10 -6.42 10.36
C VAL A 461 -19.75 -6.45 11.86
N PRO A 462 -19.41 -7.61 12.44
CA PRO A 462 -18.96 -7.69 13.83
C PRO A 462 -17.57 -7.07 14.04
N THR A 463 -17.45 -6.11 14.98
CA THR A 463 -16.18 -5.41 15.31
C THR A 463 -15.82 -5.49 16.80
N PRO A 464 -15.76 -6.70 17.41
CA PRO A 464 -15.63 -6.84 18.87
C PRO A 464 -14.33 -6.26 19.44
N ALA A 465 -13.20 -6.36 18.72
CA ALA A 465 -11.92 -5.85 19.19
C ALA A 465 -11.93 -4.31 19.32
N THR A 466 -12.36 -3.60 18.28
CA THR A 466 -12.48 -2.14 18.28
C THR A 466 -13.52 -1.66 19.29
N ALA A 467 -14.66 -2.36 19.40
CA ALA A 467 -15.70 -2.03 20.38
C ALA A 467 -15.19 -2.13 21.83
N ALA A 468 -14.48 -3.21 22.17
CA ALA A 468 -13.87 -3.38 23.48
C ALA A 468 -12.85 -2.28 23.79
N ALA A 469 -11.98 -1.95 22.83
CA ALA A 469 -11.01 -0.86 22.96
C ALA A 469 -11.69 0.50 23.17
N LEU A 470 -12.77 0.80 22.43
CA LEU A 470 -13.54 2.03 22.60
C LEU A 470 -14.16 2.13 24.00
N TRP A 471 -14.79 1.05 24.48
CA TRP A 471 -15.40 1.02 25.81
C TRP A 471 -14.37 1.14 26.93
N GLN A 472 -13.15 0.61 26.75
CA GLN A 472 -12.09 0.82 27.74
C GLN A 472 -11.70 2.29 27.87
N ARG A 473 -11.61 3.02 26.76
CA ARG A 473 -11.37 4.47 26.80
C ARG A 473 -12.49 5.21 27.52
N GLN A 474 -13.75 4.88 27.24
CA GLN A 474 -14.91 5.46 27.92
C GLN A 474 -14.91 5.14 29.43
N THR A 475 -14.56 3.90 29.79
CA THR A 475 -14.43 3.45 31.18
C THR A 475 -13.35 4.24 31.90
N SER A 476 -12.17 4.44 31.28
CA SER A 476 -11.07 5.23 31.87
C SER A 476 -11.43 6.69 32.16
N ARG A 477 -12.51 7.19 31.57
CA ARG A 477 -13.04 8.56 31.75
C ARG A 477 -14.23 8.61 32.72
N GLY A 478 -14.50 7.53 33.45
CA GLY A 478 -15.62 7.41 34.39
C GLY A 478 -16.95 7.00 33.76
N GLY A 479 -16.96 6.62 32.48
CA GLY A 479 -18.19 6.20 31.78
C GLY A 479 -18.85 4.94 32.36
N ALA A 480 -18.14 4.17 33.19
CA ALA A 480 -18.66 2.99 33.87
C ALA A 480 -19.08 3.25 35.33
N ASP A 481 -18.90 4.46 35.87
CA ASP A 481 -19.06 4.73 37.30
C ASP A 481 -20.46 4.38 37.81
N ASP A 482 -21.51 4.83 37.10
CA ASP A 482 -22.89 4.56 37.50
C ASP A 482 -23.26 3.07 37.36
N ILE A 483 -22.71 2.39 36.36
CA ILE A 483 -22.86 0.93 36.19
C ILE A 483 -22.28 0.22 37.41
N LEU A 484 -21.05 0.57 37.80
CA LEU A 484 -20.34 -0.05 38.92
C LEU A 484 -20.98 0.30 40.27
N ARG A 485 -21.54 1.50 40.43
CA ARG A 485 -22.34 1.88 41.61
C ARG A 485 -23.56 0.98 41.76
N VAL A 486 -24.33 0.75 40.68
CA VAL A 486 -25.49 -0.15 40.70
C VAL A 486 -25.07 -1.59 41.00
N VAL A 487 -24.04 -2.10 40.32
CA VAL A 487 -23.53 -3.46 40.54
C VAL A 487 -23.08 -3.66 41.99
N THR A 488 -22.33 -2.70 42.54
CA THR A 488 -21.88 -2.73 43.94
C THR A 488 -23.04 -2.70 44.92
N ALA A 489 -24.00 -1.81 44.70
CA ALA A 489 -25.19 -1.68 45.55
C ALA A 489 -26.03 -2.98 45.55
N LEU A 490 -26.25 -3.59 44.39
CA LEU A 490 -26.98 -4.85 44.29
C LEU A 490 -26.26 -5.99 45.04
N ARG A 491 -24.94 -6.13 44.86
CA ARG A 491 -24.11 -7.12 45.58
C ARG A 491 -24.23 -6.98 47.10
N ALA A 492 -24.30 -5.75 47.60
CA ALA A 492 -24.54 -5.49 49.01
C ALA A 492 -25.92 -5.95 49.47
N GLN A 493 -26.97 -5.70 48.67
CA GLN A 493 -28.36 -6.04 49.03
C GLN A 493 -28.64 -7.55 49.04
N PHE A 494 -28.20 -8.30 48.02
CA PHE A 494 -28.50 -9.74 47.96
C PHE A 494 -27.47 -10.63 48.67
N GLY A 495 -26.21 -10.18 48.77
CA GLY A 495 -25.10 -11.00 49.29
C GLY A 495 -24.57 -10.56 50.66
N GLY A 496 -25.01 -9.42 51.20
CA GLY A 496 -24.47 -8.84 52.44
C GLY A 496 -23.03 -8.33 52.33
N HIS A 497 -22.47 -8.25 51.11
CA HIS A 497 -21.14 -7.69 50.86
C HIS A 497 -21.18 -6.17 50.97
N VAL A 498 -20.95 -5.61 52.16
CA VAL A 498 -20.79 -4.17 52.33
C VAL A 498 -19.36 -3.81 51.95
N THR A 499 -19.16 -3.25 50.75
CA THR A 499 -17.88 -2.63 50.40
C THR A 499 -17.74 -1.37 51.25
N LYS A 500 -16.99 -1.42 52.36
CA LYS A 500 -16.63 -0.20 53.10
C LYS A 500 -15.63 0.57 52.24
N VAL A 501 -15.86 1.88 52.08
CA VAL A 501 -14.97 2.77 51.30
C VAL A 501 -13.52 2.63 51.77
N ASP A 502 -13.31 2.41 53.07
CA ASP A 502 -12.01 2.29 53.72
C ASP A 502 -11.30 0.95 53.42
N GLU A 503 -12.03 -0.10 53.01
CA GLU A 503 -11.51 -1.44 52.67
C GLU A 503 -11.20 -1.60 51.15
N ILE A 504 -11.57 -0.61 50.33
CA ILE A 504 -11.37 -0.63 48.86
C ILE A 504 -9.92 -0.28 48.46
N ALA A 505 -9.18 0.44 49.31
CA ALA A 505 -7.86 0.98 48.96
C ALA A 505 -6.69 -0.01 49.13
N THR A 506 -6.93 -1.28 49.47
CA THR A 506 -5.87 -2.21 49.93
C THR A 506 -5.75 -3.54 49.17
N TRP A 507 -6.26 -3.65 47.93
CA TRP A 507 -6.14 -4.88 47.13
C TRP A 507 -5.43 -4.67 45.79
#